data_AF-A0AAJ2H1K3-F1
#
_entry.id   AF-A0AAJ2H1K3-F1
#
_cell.length_a   1.000
_cell.length_b   1.000
_cell.length_c   1.000
_cell.angle_alpha   90.00
_cell.angle_beta   90.00
_cell.angle_gamma   90.00
#
_symmetry.space_group_name_H-M   'P 1'
#
loop_
_entity.id
_entity.type
_entity.pdbx_description
1 polymer ?
#
loop_
_entity_poly.entity_id
_entity_poly.type
_entity_poly.pdbx_seq_one_letter_code
_entity_poly.pdbx_strand_id
1 'polypeptide(L)' 'MIDPKLLRTNIDMVNAALAKRGVQLDPAEWATLESHRKAIQLKTEQLQAERNQGAKQVGQIKRDGGDASELMARMQAVG' A
#
# COMPACT_ATOMS: atom_id res chain seq x y z
N MET A 1 -21.84 3.43 -6.55
CA MET A 1 -20.37 3.19 -6.61
C MET A 1 -20.15 1.91 -7.41
N ILE A 2 -19.20 1.89 -8.36
CA ILE A 2 -18.85 0.66 -9.10
C ILE A 2 -17.96 -0.20 -8.19
N ASP A 3 -18.14 -1.52 -8.21
CA ASP A 3 -17.29 -2.45 -7.46
C ASP A 3 -15.82 -2.34 -7.93
N PRO A 4 -14.87 -1.95 -7.07
CA PRO A 4 -13.46 -1.85 -7.42
C PRO A 4 -12.84 -3.18 -7.88
N LYS A 5 -13.36 -4.31 -7.40
CA LYS A 5 -12.92 -5.62 -7.87
C LYS A 5 -13.28 -5.81 -9.34
N LEU A 6 -14.47 -5.37 -9.73
CA LEU A 6 -14.92 -5.46 -11.11
C LEU A 6 -14.09 -4.57 -12.05
N LEU A 7 -13.71 -3.37 -11.60
CA LEU A 7 -12.79 -2.51 -12.32
C LEU A 7 -11.40 -3.14 -12.50
N ARG A 8 -10.93 -3.91 -11.50
CA ARG A 8 -9.64 -4.62 -11.56
C ARG A 8 -9.65 -5.84 -12.47
N THR A 9 -10.76 -6.58 -12.51
CA THR A 9 -10.79 -7.88 -13.20
C THR A 9 -11.46 -7.83 -14.56
N ASN A 10 -12.42 -6.93 -14.77
CA ASN A 10 -13.31 -6.92 -15.94
C ASN A 10 -13.57 -5.50 -16.45
N ILE A 11 -12.52 -4.68 -16.59
CA ILE A 11 -12.65 -3.27 -16.97
C ILE A 11 -13.35 -3.06 -18.32
N ASP A 12 -13.12 -3.94 -19.29
CA ASP A 12 -13.74 -3.86 -20.62
C ASP A 12 -15.26 -4.02 -20.56
N MET A 13 -15.72 -4.96 -19.72
CA MET A 13 -17.15 -5.17 -19.48
C MET A 13 -17.77 -3.94 -18.81
N VAL A 14 -17.08 -3.35 -17.83
CA VAL A 14 -17.53 -2.12 -17.18
C VAL A 14 -17.59 -0.97 -18.19
N ASN A 15 -16.59 -0.84 -19.06
CA ASN A 15 -16.55 0.17 -20.09
C ASN A 15 -17.70 0.05 -21.10
N ALA A 16 -17.98 -1.17 -21.56
CA ALA A 16 -19.11 -1.42 -22.44
C ALA A 16 -20.45 -1.06 -21.78
N ALA A 17 -20.60 -1.29 -20.48
CA ALA A 17 -21.78 -0.90 -19.72
C ALA A 17 -21.89 0.62 -19.51
N LEU A 18 -20.76 1.30 -19.28
CA LEU A 18 -20.69 2.76 -19.14
C LEU A 18 -20.96 3.48 -20.47
N ALA A 19 -20.50 2.92 -21.60
CA ALA A 19 -20.71 3.49 -22.92
C ALA A 19 -22.20 3.61 -23.27
N LYS A 20 -23.04 2.67 -22.82
CA LYS A 20 -24.51 2.73 -22.93
C LYS A 20 -25.13 3.95 -22.24
N ARG A 21 -24.39 4.58 -21.31
CA ARG A 21 -24.79 5.77 -20.56
C ARG A 21 -24.04 7.03 -21.03
N GLY A 22 -23.30 6.94 -22.13
CA GLY A 22 -22.50 8.05 -22.66
C GLY A 22 -21.21 8.33 -21.88
N VAL A 23 -20.74 7.38 -21.06
CA VAL A 23 -19.51 7.51 -20.27
C VAL A 23 -18.47 6.53 -20.80
N GLN A 24 -17.23 6.98 -20.96
CA GLN A 24 -16.13 6.13 -21.37
C GLN A 24 -14.96 6.33 -20.39
N LEU A 25 -14.47 5.22 -19.84
CA LEU A 25 -13.33 5.19 -18.96
C LEU A 25 -12.11 4.75 -19.77
N ASP A 26 -10.94 5.33 -19.51
CA ASP A 26 -9.69 4.92 -20.15
C ASP A 26 -9.10 3.70 -19.39
N PRO A 27 -9.05 2.50 -19.98
CA PRO A 27 -8.47 1.34 -19.32
C PRO A 27 -6.97 1.49 -19.02
N ALA A 28 -6.23 2.20 -19.88
CA ALA A 28 -4.79 2.34 -19.75
C ALA A 28 -4.43 3.30 -18.62
N GLU A 29 -5.16 4.42 -18.52
CA GLU A 29 -5.03 5.35 -17.40
C GLU A 29 -5.40 4.66 -16.08
N TRP A 30 -6.53 3.94 -16.06
CA TRP A 30 -6.97 3.21 -14.87
C TRP A 30 -5.94 2.15 -14.44
N ALA A 31 -5.38 1.39 -15.39
CA ALA A 31 -4.38 0.37 -15.09
C ALA A 31 -3.11 0.99 -14.48
N THR A 32 -2.70 2.15 -14.98
CA THR A 32 -1.56 2.91 -14.44
C THR A 32 -1.83 3.32 -12.99
N LEU A 33 -3.01 3.88 -12.69
CA LEU A 33 -3.38 4.29 -11.34
C LEU A 33 -3.48 3.10 -10.38
N GLU A 34 -4.05 1.97 -10.80
CA GLU A 34 -4.10 0.77 -9.97
C GLU A 34 -2.70 0.19 -9.70
N SER A 35 -1.78 0.28 -10.66
CA SER A 35 -0.39 -0.13 -10.47
C SER A 35 0.30 0.72 -9.40
N HIS A 36 0.13 2.04 -9.45
CA HIS A 36 0.67 2.96 -8.45
C HIS A 36 0.04 2.72 -7.07
N ARG A 37 -1.29 2.55 -7.01
CA ARG A 37 -1.99 2.22 -5.77
C ARG A 37 -1.42 0.94 -5.14
N LYS A 38 -1.22 -0.11 -5.94
CA LYS A 38 -0.65 -1.38 -5.47
C LYS A 38 0.79 -1.22 -4.99
N ALA A 39 1.61 -0.45 -5.70
CA ALA A 39 2.99 -0.18 -5.31
C ALA A 39 3.08 0.58 -3.97
N ILE A 40 2.24 1.61 -3.80
CA ILE A 40 2.14 2.36 -2.53
C ILE A 40 1.67 1.43 -1.41
N GLN A 41 0.63 0.64 -1.64
CA GLN A 41 0.12 -0.32 -0.65
C GLN A 41 1.24 -1.25 -0.15
N LEU A 42 1.97 -1.85 -1.08
CA LEU A 42 3.04 -2.79 -0.75
C LEU A 42 4.18 -2.10 0.02
N LYS A 43 4.57 -0.89 -0.39
CA LYS A 43 5.59 -0.09 0.29
C LYS A 43 5.16 0.26 1.72
N THR A 44 3.90 0.66 1.91
CA THR A 44 3.36 0.97 3.24
C THR A 44 3.35 -0.27 4.13
N GLU A 45 2.93 -1.42 3.62
CA GLU A 45 2.97 -2.69 4.36
C GLU A 45 4.39 -3.08 4.76
N GLN A 46 5.36 -2.90 3.86
CA GLN A 46 6.78 -3.15 4.12
C GLN A 46 7.33 -2.23 5.21
N LEU A 47 7.08 -0.92 5.12
CA LEU A 47 7.51 0.05 6.14
C LEU A 47 6.87 -0.26 7.49
N GLN A 48 5.60 -0.63 7.50
CA GLN A 48 4.89 -1.02 8.72
C GLN A 48 5.49 -2.28 9.35
N ALA A 49 5.88 -3.26 8.53
CA ALA A 49 6.55 -4.48 8.98
C ALA A 49 7.95 -4.17 9.56
N GLU A 50 8.75 -3.34 8.87
CA GLU A 50 10.07 -2.90 9.35
C GLU A 50 9.94 -2.19 10.71
N ARG A 51 8.99 -1.26 10.83
CA ARG A 51 8.71 -0.54 12.09
C ARG A 51 8.39 -1.50 13.24
N ASN A 52 7.52 -2.49 12.98
CA ASN A 52 7.11 -3.45 14.00
C ASN A 52 8.25 -4.40 14.40
N GLN A 53 9.10 -4.79 13.45
CA GLN A 53 10.28 -5.61 13.72
C GLN A 53 11.29 -4.84 14.58
N GLY A 54 11.59 -3.59 14.23
CA GLY A 54 12.50 -2.77 15.02
C GLY A 54 11.95 -2.47 16.43
N ALA A 55 10.64 -2.25 16.59
CA ALA A 55 10.03 -2.10 17.91
C ALA A 55 10.25 -3.32 18.82
N LYS A 56 10.14 -4.54 18.27
CA LYS A 56 10.43 -5.78 19.01
C LYS A 56 11.90 -5.86 19.41
N GLN A 57 12.81 -5.50 18.51
CA GLN A 57 14.26 -5.49 18.77
C GLN A 57 14.64 -4.45 19.84
N VAL A 58 14.06 -3.24 19.80
CA VAL A 58 14.24 -2.23 20.86
C VAL A 58 13.82 -2.80 22.22
N GLY A 59 12.67 -3.46 22.27
CA GLY A 59 12.20 -4.10 23.51
C GLY A 59 13.14 -5.19 24.01
N GLN A 60 13.78 -5.95 23.11
CA GLN A 60 14.78 -6.95 23.47
C GLN A 60 16.06 -6.31 24.02
N ILE A 61 16.65 -5.36 23.30
CA ILE A 61 17.89 -4.68 23.69
C ILE A 61 17.74 -4.03 25.08
N LYS A 62 16.61 -3.34 25.31
CA LYS A 62 16.34 -2.72 26.62
C LYS A 62 16.17 -3.74 27.74
N ARG A 63 15.57 -4.91 27.47
CA ARG A 63 15.44 -5.99 28.45
C ARG A 63 16.80 -6.58 28.82
N ASP A 64 17.72 -6.63 27.87
CA ASP A 64 19.09 -7.12 28.06
C ASP A 64 20.02 -6.03 28.67
N GLY A 65 19.49 -4.86 29.01
CA GLY A 65 20.23 -3.74 29.62
C GLY A 65 21.06 -2.91 28.64
N GLY A 66 20.89 -3.12 27.33
CA GLY A 66 21.60 -2.39 26.28
C GLY A 66 20.94 -1.07 25.89
N ASP A 67 21.68 -0.24 25.15
CA ASP A 67 21.17 1.00 24.55
C ASP A 67 20.56 0.73 23.17
N ALA A 68 19.32 1.18 22.97
CA ALA A 68 18.56 1.04 21.72
C ALA A 68 18.29 2.37 21.01
N SER A 69 18.96 3.46 21.42
CA SER A 69 18.67 4.83 20.97
C SER A 69 18.78 4.99 19.45
N GLU A 70 19.78 4.40 18.82
CA GLU A 70 19.97 4.45 17.36
C GLU A 70 18.83 3.73 16.62
N LEU A 71 18.44 2.55 17.08
CA LEU A 71 17.34 1.80 16.48
C LEU A 71 16.00 2.50 16.67
N MET A 72 15.78 3.13 17.83
CA MET A 72 14.60 3.97 18.06
C MET A 72 14.55 5.15 17.10
N ALA A 73 15.67 5.86 16.89
CA ALA A 73 15.75 6.96 15.94
C ALA A 73 15.44 6.50 14.51
N ARG A 74 15.99 5.35 14.09
CA ARG A 74 15.66 4.75 12.79
C ARG A 74 14.18 4.42 12.66
N MET A 75 13.55 3.83 13.68
CA MET A 75 12.12 3.48 13.63
C MET A 75 11.20 4.69 13.63
N GLN A 76 11.62 5.83 14.18
CA GLN A 76 10.90 7.10 14.07
C GLN A 76 10.99 7.71 12.66
N ALA A 77 12.09 7.45 11.94
CA ALA A 77 12.27 7.91 10.56
C ALA A 77 11.57 7.02 9.52
N VAL A 78 11.18 5.78 9.88
CA VAL A 78 10.35 4.90 9.05
C VAL A 78 8.89 5.38 9.16
N GLY A 79 8.54 6.34 8.31
CA GLY A 79 7.21 6.97 8.20
C GLY A 79 6.94 7.45 6.79
#